data_AF-A0A4V1AG95-F1
#
_entry.id   AF-A0A4V1AG95-F1
#
_cell.length_a   1.000
_cell.length_b   1.000
_cell.length_c   1.000
_cell.angle_alpha   90.00
_cell.angle_beta   90.00
_cell.angle_gamma   90.00
#
_symmetry.space_group_name_H-M   'P 1'
#
loop_
_entity.id
_entity.type
_entity.pdbx_description
1 polymer ?
#
loop_
_entity_poly.entity_id
_entity_poly.type
_entity_poly.pdbx_seq_one_letter_code
_entity_poly.pdbx_strand_id
1 'polypeptide(L)'
;MNDILHLVFTYPGGFPQEIIDDDISEIEVKDLKIQVAKQENETYAAMEWIVPTFFATYILKPYFESFLQEAGKDHYELLKNACKKMLAKGKATQVQLISANKSTQKLSGKYNQSHAVSILIETKTNRKIKLLFDNNLDLSDWENAFDEFSTFILEHYQNYPNDQLSTFIKDLSPKPYYTIYVKINPTSKKLQFHDDNTLLMEVKNLNQS
;
A
#
# COMPACT_ATOMS: atom_id res chain seq x y z
N MET A 1 1.45 -25.92 13.74
CA MET A 1 2.16 -24.63 13.86
C MET A 1 1.67 -23.78 12.71
N ASN A 2 1.04 -22.64 12.97
CA ASN A 2 0.79 -21.67 11.91
C ASN A 2 2.13 -21.01 11.61
N ASP A 3 2.64 -21.18 10.39
CA ASP A 3 3.81 -20.43 9.96
C ASP A 3 3.49 -18.94 10.01
N ILE A 4 4.30 -18.18 10.75
CA ILE A 4 4.12 -16.74 10.88
C ILE A 4 4.57 -16.08 9.57
N LEU A 5 3.62 -15.48 8.86
CA LEU A 5 3.85 -14.83 7.58
C LEU A 5 4.41 -13.42 7.77
N HIS A 6 5.40 -13.04 6.96
CA HIS A 6 6.06 -11.73 7.06
C HIS A 6 5.64 -10.80 5.92
N LEU A 7 5.61 -11.31 4.68
CA LEU A 7 5.27 -10.54 3.49
C LEU A 7 4.24 -11.27 2.64
N VAL A 8 3.35 -10.50 2.00
CA VAL A 8 2.53 -10.98 0.88
C VAL A 8 2.78 -10.11 -0.34
N PHE A 9 3.11 -10.72 -1.46
CA PHE A 9 3.12 -10.05 -2.75
C PHE A 9 1.95 -10.57 -3.58
N THR A 10 1.14 -9.66 -4.10
CA THR A 10 0.03 -9.97 -5.01
C THR A 10 0.40 -9.52 -6.41
N TYR A 11 0.18 -10.41 -7.38
CA TYR A 11 0.37 -10.17 -8.80
C TYR A 11 -0.94 -10.45 -9.57
N PRO A 12 -1.13 -9.90 -10.78
CA PRO A 12 -2.25 -10.28 -11.64
C PRO A 12 -2.24 -11.78 -12.00
N GLY A 13 -3.42 -12.38 -12.18
CA GLY A 13 -3.60 -13.80 -12.53
C GLY A 13 -2.75 -14.27 -13.71
N GLY A 14 -2.75 -13.50 -14.79
CA GLY A 14 -1.99 -13.77 -16.00
C GLY A 14 -0.50 -13.38 -15.96
N PHE A 15 0.03 -12.94 -14.81
CA PHE A 15 1.41 -12.44 -14.74
C PHE A 15 2.43 -13.59 -14.83
N PRO A 16 3.49 -13.46 -15.65
CA PRO A 16 4.45 -14.54 -15.91
C PRO A 16 5.15 -15.02 -14.62
N GLN A 17 5.16 -16.34 -14.41
CA GLN A 17 5.76 -16.91 -13.18
C GLN A 17 7.26 -16.64 -13.10
N GLU A 18 7.98 -16.70 -14.22
CA GLU A 18 9.43 -16.46 -14.27
C GLU A 18 9.81 -15.06 -13.75
N ILE A 19 8.99 -14.04 -14.02
CA ILE A 19 9.22 -12.66 -13.53
C ILE A 19 8.92 -12.57 -12.03
N ILE A 20 7.91 -13.29 -11.56
CA ILE A 20 7.58 -13.37 -10.13
C ILE A 20 8.73 -14.02 -9.38
N ASP A 21 9.23 -15.15 -9.88
CA ASP A 21 10.31 -15.88 -9.22
C ASP A 21 11.60 -15.03 -9.16
N ASP A 22 11.92 -14.30 -10.23
CA ASP A 22 13.03 -13.34 -10.27
C ASP A 22 12.86 -12.25 -9.20
N ASP A 23 11.70 -11.58 -9.17
CA ASP A 23 11.38 -10.54 -8.18
C ASP A 23 11.54 -11.02 -6.73
N ILE A 24 11.06 -12.23 -6.44
CA ILE A 24 11.03 -12.78 -5.08
C ILE A 24 12.41 -13.30 -4.65
N SER A 25 13.19 -13.85 -5.58
CA SER A 25 14.53 -14.39 -5.29
C SER A 25 15.49 -13.35 -4.72
N GLU A 26 15.29 -12.07 -5.03
CA GLU A 26 16.16 -10.97 -4.56
C GLU A 26 15.97 -10.59 -3.09
N ILE A 27 14.80 -10.92 -2.52
CA ILE A 27 14.44 -10.62 -1.14
C ILE A 27 14.36 -11.88 -0.27
N GLU A 28 14.41 -13.06 -0.89
CA GLU A 28 14.34 -14.33 -0.18
C GLU A 28 15.57 -14.55 0.71
N VAL A 29 15.35 -14.62 2.01
CA VAL A 29 16.36 -15.00 3.01
C VAL A 29 15.83 -16.11 3.90
N LYS A 30 16.75 -16.85 4.52
CA LYS A 30 16.49 -18.12 5.24
C LYS A 30 15.32 -18.09 6.24
N ASP A 31 15.04 -16.94 6.86
CA ASP A 31 14.02 -16.80 7.90
C ASP A 31 12.83 -15.93 7.49
N LEU A 32 12.85 -15.34 6.29
CA LEU A 32 11.76 -14.52 5.78
C LEU A 32 10.71 -15.41 5.12
N LYS A 33 9.49 -15.37 5.66
CA LYS A 33 8.33 -16.07 5.10
C LYS A 33 7.55 -15.14 4.18
N ILE A 34 7.65 -15.40 2.88
CA ILE A 34 6.94 -14.69 1.83
C ILE A 34 5.82 -15.58 1.29
N GLN A 35 4.63 -15.00 1.13
CA GLN A 35 3.55 -15.59 0.36
C GLN A 35 3.38 -14.81 -0.93
N VAL A 36 3.31 -15.53 -2.05
CA VAL A 36 2.94 -14.94 -3.33
C VAL A 36 1.50 -15.35 -3.65
N ALA A 37 0.67 -14.37 -3.98
CA ALA A 37 -0.70 -14.58 -4.43
C ALA A 37 -0.85 -14.07 -5.86
N LYS A 38 -1.67 -14.78 -6.64
CA LYS A 38 -2.17 -14.29 -7.92
C LYS A 38 -3.63 -13.88 -7.75
N GLN A 39 -3.97 -12.71 -8.26
CA GLN A 39 -5.32 -12.17 -8.19
C GLN A 39 -5.95 -12.15 -9.58
N GLU A 40 -7.05 -12.88 -9.70
CA GLU A 40 -7.87 -12.88 -10.90
C GLU A 40 -8.67 -11.59 -11.03
N ASN A 41 -9.10 -11.29 -12.26
CA ASN A 41 -10.00 -10.16 -12.50
C ASN A 41 -11.40 -10.50 -11.96
N GLU A 42 -11.86 -9.74 -10.97
CA GLU A 42 -13.18 -9.93 -10.35
C GLU A 42 -14.03 -8.65 -10.43
N THR A 43 -15.33 -8.83 -10.19
CA THR A 43 -16.27 -7.71 -10.07
C THR A 43 -16.38 -7.28 -8.60
N TYR A 44 -16.13 -6.00 -8.32
CA TYR A 44 -16.21 -5.45 -6.97
C TYR A 44 -17.40 -4.49 -6.83
N ALA A 45 -18.13 -4.61 -5.72
CA ALA A 45 -19.11 -3.63 -5.26
C ALA A 45 -18.54 -2.85 -4.06
N ALA A 46 -17.52 -2.03 -4.33
CA ALA A 46 -16.76 -1.32 -3.31
C ALA A 46 -16.47 0.13 -3.73
N MET A 47 -16.02 0.95 -2.77
CA MET A 47 -15.46 2.27 -3.07
C MET A 47 -14.11 2.11 -3.79
N GLU A 48 -13.78 3.03 -4.69
CA GLU A 48 -12.60 2.95 -5.58
C GLU A 48 -11.27 2.73 -4.83
N TRP A 49 -11.08 3.32 -3.65
CA TRP A 49 -9.87 3.15 -2.83
C TRP A 49 -9.80 1.81 -2.06
N ILE A 50 -10.93 1.11 -1.92
CA ILE A 50 -11.02 -0.20 -1.28
C ILE A 50 -10.71 -1.30 -2.29
N VAL A 51 -10.96 -1.06 -3.58
CA VAL A 51 -10.69 -2.04 -4.65
C VAL A 51 -9.25 -2.55 -4.54
N PRO A 52 -9.03 -3.88 -4.56
CA PRO A 52 -7.69 -4.43 -4.55
C PRO A 52 -6.89 -3.98 -5.77
N THR A 53 -5.60 -3.69 -5.58
CA THR A 53 -4.72 -3.32 -6.69
C THR A 53 -4.08 -4.55 -7.31
N PHE A 54 -3.78 -4.48 -8.61
CA PHE A 54 -3.16 -5.57 -9.37
C PHE A 54 -1.83 -6.05 -8.78
N PHE A 55 -1.00 -5.10 -8.40
CA PHE A 55 0.19 -5.31 -7.60
C PHE A 55 -0.09 -4.83 -6.19
N ALA A 56 0.15 -5.66 -5.18
CA ALA A 56 0.03 -5.23 -3.80
C ALA A 56 1.12 -5.89 -2.97
N THR A 57 1.83 -5.07 -2.19
CA THR A 57 2.73 -5.58 -1.17
C THR A 57 2.06 -5.41 0.19
N TYR A 58 1.92 -6.49 0.94
CA TYR A 58 1.49 -6.44 2.34
C TYR A 58 2.67 -6.81 3.25
N ILE A 59 3.13 -5.84 4.03
CA ILE A 59 4.16 -6.03 5.05
C ILE A 59 3.47 -6.22 6.40
N LEU A 60 3.53 -7.44 6.94
CA LEU A 60 2.87 -7.79 8.19
C LEU A 60 3.72 -7.42 9.41
N LYS A 61 3.07 -7.28 10.56
CA LYS A 61 3.75 -6.94 11.80
C LYS A 61 4.93 -7.85 12.17
N PRO A 62 4.85 -9.19 12.01
CA PRO A 62 5.96 -10.07 12.31
C PRO A 62 7.24 -9.75 11.54
N TYR A 63 7.13 -9.18 10.32
CA TYR A 63 8.30 -8.73 9.57
C TYR A 63 9.14 -7.77 10.41
N PHE A 64 8.49 -6.75 10.96
CA PHE A 64 9.17 -5.76 11.77
C PHE A 64 9.66 -6.36 13.10
N GLU A 65 8.92 -7.26 13.73
CA GLU A 65 9.35 -7.88 15.00
C GLU A 65 10.58 -8.78 14.83
N SER A 66 10.70 -9.47 13.70
CA SER A 66 11.81 -10.38 13.40
C SER A 66 13.02 -9.68 12.77
N PHE A 67 12.81 -8.62 11.97
CA PHE A 67 13.83 -8.03 11.11
C PHE A 67 14.18 -6.56 11.43
N LEU A 68 13.78 -5.97 12.56
CA LEU A 68 14.23 -4.61 12.97
C LEU A 68 15.47 -4.57 13.88
N GLN A 69 16.05 -5.71 14.27
CA GLN A 69 17.28 -5.74 15.08
C GLN A 69 18.51 -5.38 14.23
N GLU A 70 19.73 -5.29 14.79
CA GLU A 70 20.92 -4.74 14.08
C GLU A 70 21.26 -5.44 12.74
N ALA A 71 20.89 -6.72 12.56
CA ALA A 71 20.99 -7.45 11.28
C ALA A 71 19.88 -7.11 10.25
N GLY A 72 18.97 -6.21 10.61
CA GLY A 72 17.73 -5.88 9.91
C GLY A 72 17.81 -4.75 8.90
N LYS A 73 18.85 -3.90 8.98
CA LYS A 73 19.01 -2.73 8.09
C LYS A 73 19.23 -3.15 6.63
N ASP A 74 20.12 -4.12 6.40
CA ASP A 74 20.39 -4.63 5.06
C ASP A 74 19.14 -5.27 4.46
N HIS A 75 18.42 -6.05 5.27
CA HIS A 75 17.17 -6.68 4.86
C HIS A 75 16.07 -5.65 4.54
N TYR A 76 16.00 -4.58 5.32
CA TYR A 76 15.04 -3.52 5.08
C TYR A 76 15.29 -2.77 3.76
N GLU A 77 16.54 -2.57 3.39
CA GLU A 77 16.87 -2.01 2.07
C GLU A 77 16.51 -2.97 0.93
N LEU A 78 16.69 -4.28 1.10
CA LEU A 78 16.18 -5.27 0.13
C LEU A 78 14.66 -5.18 -0.03
N LEU A 79 13.91 -5.08 1.08
CA LEU A 79 12.46 -4.89 1.04
C LEU A 79 12.08 -3.60 0.32
N LYS A 80 12.74 -2.48 0.63
CA LYS A 80 12.46 -1.21 -0.03
C LYS A 80 12.69 -1.30 -1.53
N ASN A 81 13.78 -1.93 -1.95
CA ASN A 81 14.09 -2.12 -3.37
C ASN A 81 13.04 -2.99 -4.07
N ALA A 82 12.61 -4.09 -3.45
CA ALA A 82 11.53 -4.94 -3.96
C ALA A 82 10.21 -4.15 -4.10
N CYS A 83 9.84 -3.35 -3.10
CA CYS A 83 8.69 -2.46 -3.16
C CYS A 83 8.81 -1.45 -4.31
N LYS A 84 9.96 -0.78 -4.47
CA LYS A 84 10.17 0.19 -5.56
C LYS A 84 10.07 -0.46 -6.94
N LYS A 85 10.58 -1.69 -7.10
CA LYS A 85 10.36 -2.48 -8.34
C LYS A 85 8.88 -2.73 -8.60
N MET A 86 8.09 -3.05 -7.57
CA MET A 86 6.63 -3.15 -7.72
C MET A 86 5.98 -1.82 -8.09
N LEU A 87 6.43 -0.69 -7.51
CA LEU A 87 5.94 0.64 -7.86
C LEU A 87 6.19 0.94 -9.33
N ALA A 88 7.39 0.63 -9.84
CA ALA A 88 7.74 0.81 -11.26
C ALA A 88 6.83 -0.03 -12.17
N LYS A 89 6.61 -1.31 -11.85
CA LYS A 89 5.67 -2.19 -12.59
C LYS A 89 4.25 -1.64 -12.57
N GLY A 90 3.80 -1.20 -11.40
CA GLY A 90 2.49 -0.57 -11.22
C GLY A 90 2.34 0.72 -12.03
N LYS A 91 3.35 1.58 -12.05
CA LYS A 91 3.34 2.84 -12.81
C LYS A 91 3.28 2.60 -14.31
N ALA A 92 3.95 1.54 -14.80
CA ALA A 92 3.92 1.12 -16.19
C ALA A 92 2.61 0.40 -16.58
N THR A 93 1.76 0.04 -15.62
CA THR A 93 0.55 -0.75 -15.84
C THR A 93 -0.68 0.16 -15.86
N GLN A 94 -1.38 0.17 -17.00
CA GLN A 94 -2.66 0.87 -17.10
C GLN A 94 -3.80 -0.06 -16.66
N VAL A 95 -4.54 0.36 -15.62
CA VAL A 95 -5.75 -0.34 -15.15
C VAL A 95 -6.96 0.51 -15.50
N GLN A 96 -7.97 -0.11 -16.10
CA GLN A 96 -9.26 0.53 -16.40
C GLN A 96 -10.37 -0.15 -15.59
N LEU A 97 -11.13 0.65 -14.84
CA LEU A 97 -12.36 0.17 -14.21
C LEU A 97 -13.50 0.24 -15.22
N ILE A 98 -14.15 -0.90 -15.45
CA ILE A 98 -15.32 -0.99 -16.32
C ILE A 98 -16.57 -0.99 -15.43
N SER A 99 -17.37 0.08 -15.51
CA SER A 99 -18.65 0.14 -14.81
C SER A 99 -19.73 -0.66 -15.56
N ALA A 100 -20.71 -1.19 -14.84
CA ALA A 100 -21.87 -1.81 -15.47
C ALA A 100 -22.62 -0.77 -16.33
N ASN A 101 -23.01 -1.15 -17.54
CA ASN A 101 -23.64 -0.28 -18.56
C ASN A 101 -24.84 0.57 -18.07
N LYS A 102 -25.49 0.18 -16.96
CA LYS A 102 -26.64 0.89 -16.38
C LYS A 102 -26.26 1.90 -15.29
N SER A 103 -24.97 2.09 -14.98
CA SER A 103 -24.54 2.92 -13.83
C SER A 103 -23.18 3.59 -14.07
N THR A 104 -23.08 4.34 -15.16
CA THR A 104 -21.86 5.04 -15.60
C THR A 104 -21.42 6.18 -14.68
N GLN A 105 -22.30 6.65 -13.77
CA GLN A 105 -22.00 7.72 -12.80
C GLN A 105 -21.38 7.21 -11.49
N LYS A 106 -21.10 5.91 -11.34
CA LYS A 106 -20.54 5.33 -10.10
C LYS A 106 -19.03 5.43 -9.98
N LEU A 107 -18.33 5.61 -11.10
CA LEU A 107 -16.89 5.86 -11.10
C LEU A 107 -16.68 7.36 -10.96
N SER A 108 -15.80 7.77 -10.05
CA SER A 108 -15.49 9.18 -9.89
C SER A 108 -14.60 9.60 -11.06
N GLY A 109 -15.09 10.51 -11.92
CA GLY A 109 -14.28 11.08 -13.00
C GLY A 109 -13.04 11.85 -12.51
N LYS A 110 -12.94 12.11 -11.20
CA LYS A 110 -11.84 12.83 -10.55
C LYS A 110 -10.95 11.91 -9.69
N TYR A 111 -11.21 10.61 -9.61
CA TYR A 111 -10.36 9.68 -8.88
C TYR A 111 -9.08 9.40 -9.68
N ASN A 112 -7.95 9.73 -9.07
CA ASN A 112 -6.64 9.69 -9.73
C ASN A 112 -5.66 8.71 -9.07
N GLN A 113 -6.07 7.96 -8.05
CA GLN A 113 -5.17 7.00 -7.43
C GLN A 113 -5.04 5.74 -8.31
N SER A 114 -3.90 5.08 -8.21
CA SER A 114 -3.56 3.90 -8.98
C SER A 114 -4.37 2.71 -8.51
N HIS A 115 -5.06 2.08 -9.45
CA HIS A 115 -5.61 0.73 -9.28
C HIS A 115 -4.57 -0.34 -9.62
N ALA A 116 -3.40 0.05 -10.13
CA ALA A 116 -2.34 -0.87 -10.49
C ALA A 116 -1.50 -1.28 -9.28
N VAL A 117 -1.20 -0.35 -8.35
CA VAL A 117 -0.32 -0.65 -7.22
C VAL A 117 -0.73 0.01 -5.92
N SER A 118 -0.54 -0.70 -4.81
CA SER A 118 -0.61 -0.15 -3.46
C SER A 118 0.32 -0.90 -2.52
N ILE A 119 0.68 -0.27 -1.40
CA ILE A 119 1.46 -0.92 -0.34
C ILE A 119 0.63 -0.87 0.94
N LEU A 120 0.37 -2.04 1.51
CA LEU A 120 -0.32 -2.21 2.78
C LEU A 120 0.71 -2.57 3.85
N ILE A 121 0.65 -1.90 5.00
CA ILE A 121 1.54 -2.16 6.12
C ILE A 121 0.70 -2.34 7.38
N GLU A 122 1.01 -3.37 8.16
CA GLU A 122 0.49 -3.52 9.52
C GLU A 122 1.44 -2.83 10.51
N THR A 123 0.89 -2.07 11.46
CA THR A 123 1.66 -1.37 12.48
C THR A 123 1.85 -2.21 13.75
N LYS A 124 2.68 -1.70 14.67
CA LYS A 124 2.90 -2.30 16.00
C LYS A 124 1.60 -2.51 16.79
N THR A 125 0.60 -1.66 16.55
CA THR A 125 -0.73 -1.69 17.15
C THR A 125 -1.76 -2.50 16.35
N ASN A 126 -1.31 -3.29 15.38
CA ASN A 126 -2.13 -4.10 14.46
C ASN A 126 -3.09 -3.24 13.60
N ARG A 127 -2.75 -1.95 13.38
CA ARG A 127 -3.48 -1.09 12.44
C ARG A 127 -3.01 -1.38 11.03
N LYS A 128 -3.93 -1.37 10.07
CA LYS A 128 -3.59 -1.46 8.65
C LYS A 128 -3.50 -0.06 8.05
N ILE A 129 -2.41 0.23 7.35
CA ILE A 129 -2.20 1.49 6.65
C ILE A 129 -1.86 1.21 5.20
N LYS A 130 -2.68 1.69 4.27
CA LYS A 130 -2.57 1.50 2.83
C LYS A 130 -2.05 2.78 2.17
N LEU A 131 -0.85 2.75 1.64
CA LEU A 131 -0.30 3.82 0.80
C LEU A 131 -0.87 3.68 -0.63
N LEU A 132 -1.49 4.76 -1.09
CA LEU A 132 -2.07 4.93 -2.42
C LEU A 132 -1.19 5.89 -3.23
N PHE A 133 -1.18 5.68 -4.54
CA PHE A 133 -0.30 6.42 -5.45
C PHE A 133 -1.10 7.19 -6.49
N ASP A 134 -0.83 8.47 -6.69
CA ASP A 134 -1.54 9.31 -7.65
C ASP A 134 -0.96 9.15 -9.06
N ASN A 135 -1.77 8.78 -10.04
CA ASN A 135 -1.37 8.55 -11.42
C ASN A 135 -0.82 9.82 -12.11
N ASN A 136 -1.16 11.01 -11.61
CA ASN A 136 -0.64 12.29 -12.11
C ASN A 136 0.77 12.62 -11.58
N LEU A 137 1.29 11.82 -10.64
CA LEU A 137 2.62 11.97 -10.08
C LEU A 137 3.63 11.04 -10.75
N ASP A 138 4.88 11.46 -10.83
CA ASP A 138 5.94 10.68 -11.46
C ASP A 138 6.43 9.55 -10.54
N LEU A 139 7.14 8.58 -11.11
CA LEU A 139 7.67 7.44 -10.34
C LEU A 139 8.57 7.90 -9.19
N SER A 140 9.38 8.94 -9.38
CA SER A 140 10.23 9.49 -8.32
C SER A 140 9.41 10.04 -7.15
N ASP A 141 8.23 10.63 -7.41
CA ASP A 141 7.35 11.10 -6.34
C ASP A 141 6.78 9.90 -5.55
N TRP A 142 6.45 8.81 -6.23
CA TRP A 142 5.96 7.58 -5.61
C TRP A 142 7.04 6.93 -4.73
N GLU A 143 8.27 6.84 -5.24
CA GLU A 143 9.40 6.28 -4.51
C GLU A 143 9.77 7.13 -3.28
N ASN A 144 9.80 8.46 -3.42
CA ASN A 144 10.04 9.39 -2.31
C ASN A 144 8.95 9.29 -1.24
N ALA A 145 7.68 9.24 -1.65
CA ALA A 145 6.56 9.05 -0.74
C ALA A 145 6.63 7.71 0.00
N PHE A 146 7.03 6.64 -0.69
CA PHE A 146 7.24 5.34 -0.05
C PHE A 146 8.42 5.36 0.94
N ASP A 147 9.53 6.03 0.63
CA ASP A 147 10.67 6.17 1.55
C ASP A 147 10.30 6.98 2.80
N GLU A 148 9.56 8.08 2.65
CA GLU A 148 9.05 8.88 3.77
C GLU A 148 8.08 8.04 4.63
N PHE A 149 7.10 7.38 4.00
CA PHE A 149 6.14 6.52 4.69
C PHE A 149 6.83 5.39 5.45
N SER A 150 7.78 4.74 4.81
CA SER A 150 8.65 3.69 5.36
C SER A 150 9.39 4.16 6.62
N THR A 151 9.86 5.41 6.62
CA THR A 151 10.53 6.01 7.79
C THR A 151 9.55 6.17 8.96
N PHE A 152 8.32 6.63 8.71
CA PHE A 152 7.29 6.75 9.75
C PHE A 152 6.91 5.39 10.35
N ILE A 153 6.82 4.35 9.53
CA ILE A 153 6.55 2.99 10.02
C ILE A 153 7.69 2.50 10.92
N LEU A 154 8.95 2.62 10.48
CA LEU A 154 10.09 2.19 11.29
C LEU A 154 10.15 2.94 12.63
N GLU A 155 9.99 4.26 12.59
CA GLU A 155 9.93 5.08 13.79
C GLU A 155 8.81 4.61 14.72
N HIS A 156 7.62 4.29 14.19
CA HIS A 156 6.52 3.76 14.96
C HIS A 156 6.86 2.43 15.65
N TYR A 157 7.55 1.51 14.97
CA TYR A 157 7.96 0.25 15.58
C TYR A 157 8.98 0.43 16.72
N GLN A 158 9.83 1.45 16.62
CA GLN A 158 10.88 1.75 17.60
C GLN A 158 10.37 2.58 18.78
N ASN A 159 9.59 3.63 18.51
CA ASN A 159 9.34 4.73 19.44
C ASN A 159 7.88 4.87 19.90
N TYR A 160 6.98 3.99 19.45
CA TYR A 160 5.56 4.03 19.85
C TYR A 160 5.38 4.15 21.39
N PRO A 161 4.53 5.07 21.88
CA PRO A 161 3.62 5.94 21.13
C PRO A 161 4.17 7.33 20.77
N ASN A 162 5.46 7.61 21.03
CA ASN A 162 6.07 8.92 20.85
C ASN A 162 6.71 9.06 19.46
N ASP A 163 5.91 8.88 18.41
CA ASP A 163 6.35 8.85 17.02
C ASP A 163 5.44 9.73 16.12
N GLN A 164 5.92 10.07 14.91
CA GLN A 164 5.16 10.93 14.00
C GLN A 164 3.89 10.25 13.50
N LEU A 165 3.93 8.94 13.20
CA LEU A 165 2.77 8.20 12.71
C LEU A 165 1.61 8.24 13.70
N SER A 166 1.89 7.99 14.98
CA SER A 166 0.92 8.10 16.07
C SER A 166 0.27 9.48 16.12
N THR A 167 1.03 10.54 15.85
CA THR A 167 0.51 11.92 15.78
C THR A 167 -0.40 12.12 14.56
N PHE A 168 -0.03 11.61 13.39
CA PHE A 168 -0.83 11.74 12.16
C PHE A 168 -2.18 11.03 12.24
N ILE A 169 -2.24 9.88 12.91
CA ILE A 169 -3.45 9.05 12.94
C ILE A 169 -4.30 9.24 14.21
N LYS A 170 -3.88 10.09 15.15
CA LYS A 170 -4.54 10.23 16.47
C LYS A 170 -6.02 10.63 16.39
N ASP A 171 -6.37 11.47 15.42
CA ASP A 171 -7.72 12.01 15.24
C ASP A 171 -8.55 11.20 14.22
N LEU A 172 -7.95 10.17 13.62
CA LEU A 172 -8.63 9.23 12.74
C LEU A 172 -9.31 8.14 13.57
N SER A 173 -10.23 7.40 12.96
CA SER A 173 -10.94 6.32 13.65
C SER A 173 -9.99 5.43 14.48
N PRO A 174 -10.24 5.25 15.80
CA PRO A 174 -9.33 4.50 16.68
C PRO A 174 -9.45 2.97 16.50
N LYS A 175 -10.46 2.52 15.77
CA LYS A 175 -10.83 1.11 15.63
C LYS A 175 -9.81 0.37 14.75
N PRO A 176 -9.24 -0.75 15.21
CA PRO A 176 -8.13 -1.42 14.52
C PRO A 176 -8.50 -2.07 13.19
N TYR A 177 -9.78 -2.39 13.01
CA TYR A 177 -10.28 -3.02 11.80
C TYR A 177 -10.45 -2.05 10.61
N TYR A 178 -10.42 -0.73 10.84
CA TYR A 178 -10.43 0.23 9.74
C TYR A 178 -9.02 0.45 9.20
N THR A 179 -8.94 0.47 7.87
CA THR A 179 -7.71 0.81 7.16
C THR A 179 -7.54 2.33 7.16
N ILE A 180 -6.34 2.79 7.49
CA ILE A 180 -5.94 4.17 7.22
C ILE A 180 -5.37 4.23 5.81
N TYR A 181 -5.76 5.22 5.03
CA TYR A 181 -5.27 5.44 3.68
C TYR A 181 -4.30 6.61 3.68
N VAL A 182 -3.18 6.45 3.00
CA VAL A 182 -2.19 7.50 2.83
C VAL A 182 -2.19 7.93 1.38
N LYS A 183 -2.39 9.22 1.14
CA LYS A 183 -2.36 9.85 -0.18
C LYS A 183 -1.19 10.82 -0.26
N ILE A 184 -0.67 11.00 -1.46
CA ILE A 184 0.37 12.01 -1.73
C ILE A 184 -0.34 13.29 -2.16
N ASN A 185 -0.08 14.41 -1.47
CA ASN A 185 -0.57 15.69 -1.94
C ASN A 185 0.15 16.06 -3.26
N PRO A 186 -0.55 16.27 -4.39
CA PRO A 186 0.13 16.41 -5.68
C PRO A 186 0.99 17.68 -5.78
N THR A 187 0.67 18.72 -5.00
CA THR A 187 1.39 20.00 -5.00
C THR A 187 2.53 20.02 -3.99
N SER A 188 2.26 19.67 -2.73
CA SER A 188 3.26 19.74 -1.66
C SER A 188 4.13 18.50 -1.55
N LYS A 189 3.75 17.40 -2.23
CA LYS A 189 4.36 16.06 -2.17
C LYS A 189 4.35 15.42 -0.79
N LYS A 190 3.67 16.03 0.19
CA LYS A 190 3.55 15.51 1.56
C LYS A 190 2.50 14.41 1.65
N LEU A 191 2.74 13.45 2.53
CA LEU A 191 1.78 12.41 2.88
C LEU A 191 0.59 12.98 3.67
N GLN A 192 -0.61 12.56 3.30
CA GLN A 192 -1.88 12.91 3.93
C GLN A 192 -2.58 11.63 4.38
N PHE A 193 -3.01 11.59 5.64
CA PHE A 193 -3.59 10.39 6.26
C PHE A 193 -5.10 10.54 6.39
N HIS A 194 -5.81 9.49 6.00
CA HIS A 194 -7.26 9.50 5.89
C HIS A 194 -7.86 8.21 6.46
N ASP A 195 -9.07 8.29 6.99
CA ASP A 195 -9.93 7.12 7.22
C ASP A 195 -11.07 7.13 6.19
N ASP A 196 -11.98 6.15 6.28
CA ASP A 196 -13.12 6.08 5.37
C ASP A 196 -13.98 7.36 5.41
N ASN A 197 -14.14 7.99 6.57
CA ASN A 197 -14.97 9.19 6.69
C ASN A 197 -14.32 10.38 6.00
N THR A 198 -13.02 10.59 6.20
CA THR A 198 -12.32 11.73 5.59
C THR A 198 -12.20 11.58 4.08
N LEU A 199 -12.00 10.37 3.55
CA LEU A 199 -12.06 10.11 2.10
C LEU A 199 -13.48 10.33 1.53
N LEU A 200 -14.52 9.86 2.22
CA LEU A 200 -15.90 10.07 1.79
C LEU A 200 -16.27 11.56 1.72
N MET A 201 -15.82 12.36 2.69
CA MET A 201 -16.02 13.81 2.68
C MET A 201 -15.31 14.47 1.49
N GLU A 202 -14.07 14.06 1.20
CA GLU A 202 -13.32 14.57 0.05
C GLU A 202 -14.06 14.31 -1.26
N VAL A 203 -14.54 13.08 -1.50
CA VAL A 203 -15.29 12.74 -2.72
C VAL A 203 -16.59 13.52 -2.83
N LYS A 204 -17.33 13.72 -1.73
CA LYS A 204 -18.53 14.55 -1.73
C LYS A 204 -18.23 15.98 -2.16
N ASN A 205 -17.15 16.57 -1.66
CA ASN A 205 -16.74 17.93 -2.02
C ASN A 205 -16.27 18.03 -3.49
N LEU A 206 -15.60 16.99 -4.01
CA LEU A 206 -15.19 16.92 -5.40
C LEU A 206 -16.37 16.83 -6.38
N ASN A 207 -17.51 16.25 -5.95
CA ASN A 207 -18.71 16.13 -6.77
C ASN A 207 -19.64 17.36 -6.70
N GLN A 208 -19.37 18.32 -5.82
CA GLN A 208 -20.10 19.58 -5.70
C GLN A 208 -19.41 20.78 -6.39
N SER A 209 -18.24 20.55 -6.99
CA SER A 209 -17.41 21.54 -7.70
C SER A 209 -17.27 21.24 -9.18
#